data_AF-A0A9W7DVB6-F1
#
_entry.id   AF-A0A9W7DVB6-F1
#
_cell.length_a   1.000
_cell.length_b   1.000
_cell.length_c   1.000
_cell.angle_alpha   90.00
_cell.angle_beta   90.00
_cell.angle_gamma   90.00
#
_symmetry.space_group_name_H-M   'P 1'
#
loop_
_entity.id
_entity.type
_entity.pdbx_description
1 polymer ?
#
loop_
_entity_poly.entity_id
_entity_poly.type
_entity_poly.pdbx_seq_one_letter_code
_entity_poly.pdbx_strand_id
1 'polypeptide(L)'
;MHGRNRAEYNAKVSSPDFTRALTKKVSNYAALVNACSSRKKKKVYDMETLGLIGTVLTINPDYATFWNYRREIVTAGGAGDWVSESEITNKCLTKNPKSYPSWFHRKWSFLHFPTSPISSEITLTTTFLKLDSRNFHCWNYRRFLISQQIGVDSATGEIKDLLIKSGFGCQLLNQRTKINKNVEFNQESCLSILLSEFEYTLELIKTNFSNYSAYHYRSHLLPLIHLLQTLDSESESEGYFRKLAVVKKELELVQQAIFTEPSDQSSWWYQQFLFKYIVPPKNDKMSEEKKRYAETLQEETEPLRELIAEEMKEGVSGGAKWALNSLWGILETLDEMVGMGLGEDADQVLEVLLMGDEGGRERYGGLKREKEARNTKVLFVYQAREGGDVYLEIKRGSGEPKHKFVSWFKISDGKATRLTFKSWDKENGVRIFETGALQVDAEGAGWIDAQGLTELVKRKKTDVERDVVNACLNVWG
;
A
#
# COMPACT_ATOMS: atom_id res chain seq x y z
N MET A 1 23.28 10.21 16.62
CA MET A 1 23.24 10.74 15.24
C MET A 1 22.07 11.70 15.06
N HIS A 2 20.87 11.38 15.56
CA HIS A 2 19.71 12.28 15.45
C HIS A 2 19.54 13.21 16.67
N GLY A 3 18.91 14.37 16.46
CA GLY A 3 18.47 15.29 17.52
C GLY A 3 19.58 15.97 18.34
N ARG A 4 20.85 15.89 17.92
CA ARG A 4 21.96 16.54 18.61
C ARG A 4 22.29 17.87 17.95
N ASN A 5 22.16 18.97 18.68
CA ASN A 5 22.63 20.27 18.24
C ASN A 5 24.17 20.24 18.14
N ARG A 6 24.69 20.40 16.92
CA ARG A 6 26.12 20.30 16.63
C ARG A 6 26.91 21.45 17.27
N ALA A 7 26.33 22.65 17.33
CA ALA A 7 26.97 23.82 17.93
C ALA A 7 27.15 23.64 19.45
N GLU A 8 26.09 23.21 20.15
CA GLU A 8 26.15 22.93 21.58
C GLU A 8 27.12 21.80 21.92
N TYR A 9 27.13 20.74 21.09
CA TYR A 9 28.07 19.63 21.29
C TYR A 9 29.51 20.10 21.13
N ASN A 10 29.81 20.85 20.06
CA ASN A 10 31.16 21.39 19.82
C ASN A 10 31.60 22.32 20.97
N ALA A 11 30.71 23.18 21.46
CA ALA A 11 30.99 24.05 22.61
C ALA A 11 31.33 23.26 23.88
N LYS A 12 30.62 22.16 24.15
CA LYS A 12 30.92 21.26 25.27
C LYS A 12 32.27 20.56 25.11
N VAL A 13 32.61 20.10 23.91
CA VAL A 13 33.87 19.40 23.63
C VAL A 13 35.09 20.33 23.74
N SER A 14 34.93 21.63 23.49
CA SER A 14 36.00 22.61 23.68
C SER A 14 36.41 22.80 25.16
N SER A 15 35.59 22.34 26.13
CA SER A 15 35.96 22.37 27.54
C SER A 15 36.97 21.26 27.88
N PRO A 16 38.15 21.60 28.45
CA PRO A 16 39.15 20.61 28.85
C PRO A 16 38.63 19.59 29.88
N ASP A 17 37.80 20.01 30.82
CA ASP A 17 37.23 19.14 31.86
C ASP A 17 36.23 18.15 31.27
N PHE A 18 35.36 18.63 30.37
CA PHE A 18 34.42 17.76 29.66
C PHE A 18 35.16 16.73 28.81
N THR A 19 36.19 17.14 28.07
CA THR A 19 37.01 16.24 27.24
C THR A 19 37.77 15.22 28.07
N ARG A 20 38.32 15.62 29.23
CA ARG A 20 38.97 14.69 30.17
C ARG A 20 37.98 13.65 30.70
N ALA A 21 36.79 14.09 31.13
CA ALA A 21 35.74 13.20 31.63
C ALA A 21 35.23 12.26 30.55
N LEU A 22 35.02 12.75 29.32
CA LEU A 22 34.59 11.93 28.18
C LEU A 22 35.65 10.90 27.81
N THR A 23 36.93 11.28 27.77
CA THR A 23 38.05 10.37 27.49
C THR A 23 38.12 9.24 28.52
N LYS A 24 37.96 9.57 29.82
CA LYS A 24 37.89 8.55 30.88
C LYS A 24 36.72 7.59 30.68
N LYS A 25 35.53 8.11 30.33
CA LYS A 25 34.34 7.28 30.02
C LYS A 25 34.58 6.36 28.82
N VAL A 26 35.20 6.86 27.75
CA VAL A 26 35.55 6.08 26.56
C VAL A 26 36.55 4.98 26.91
N SER A 27 37.60 5.30 27.68
CA SER A 27 38.59 4.32 28.14
C SER A 27 37.96 3.21 28.97
N ASN A 28 37.09 3.55 29.93
CA ASN A 28 36.39 2.57 30.75
C ASN A 28 35.46 1.69 29.91
N TYR A 29 34.72 2.29 28.97
CA TYR A 29 33.85 1.55 28.05
C TYR A 29 34.66 0.60 27.16
N ALA A 30 35.79 1.05 26.60
CA ALA A 30 36.69 0.22 25.80
C ALA A 30 37.24 -0.97 26.60
N ALA A 31 37.62 -0.76 27.87
CA ALA A 31 38.06 -1.84 28.75
C ALA A 31 36.96 -2.89 28.97
N LEU A 32 35.71 -2.45 29.22
CA LEU A 32 34.56 -3.35 29.36
C LEU A 32 34.28 -4.16 28.08
N VAL A 33 34.31 -3.50 26.92
CA VAL A 33 34.12 -4.17 25.61
C VAL A 33 35.22 -5.19 25.35
N ASN A 34 36.48 -4.86 25.66
CA ASN A 34 37.61 -5.77 25.52
C ASN A 34 37.50 -6.99 26.45
N ALA A 35 37.09 -6.78 27.70
CA ALA A 35 36.85 -7.86 28.66
C ALA A 35 35.76 -8.81 28.14
N CYS A 36 34.61 -8.29 27.72
CA CYS A 36 33.53 -9.09 27.14
C CYS A 36 33.99 -9.84 25.88
N SER A 37 34.76 -9.20 25.01
CA SER A 37 35.24 -9.80 23.76
C SER A 37 36.25 -10.93 24.01
N SER A 38 37.14 -10.76 24.99
CA SER A 38 38.09 -11.79 25.42
C SER A 38 37.37 -13.02 25.98
N ARG A 39 36.38 -12.81 26.86
CA ARG A 39 35.53 -13.89 27.39
C ARG A 39 34.75 -14.60 26.30
N LYS A 40 34.21 -13.85 25.32
CA LYS A 40 33.55 -14.43 24.13
C LYS A 40 34.46 -15.37 23.35
N LYS A 41 35.70 -14.93 23.04
CA LYS A 41 36.68 -15.76 22.32
C LYS A 41 36.98 -17.07 23.05
N LYS A 42 36.98 -17.03 24.39
CA LYS A 42 37.19 -18.18 25.27
C LYS A 42 35.91 -18.97 25.57
N LYS A 43 34.75 -18.58 25.01
CA LYS A 43 33.43 -19.19 25.27
C LYS A 43 33.09 -19.32 26.75
N VAL A 44 33.40 -18.30 27.54
CA VAL A 44 33.10 -18.28 28.98
C VAL A 44 31.61 -18.00 29.19
N TYR A 45 30.86 -18.95 29.75
CA TYR A 45 29.42 -18.86 29.98
C TYR A 45 29.12 -18.88 31.48
N ASP A 46 29.20 -17.72 32.13
CA ASP A 46 28.94 -17.54 33.56
C ASP A 46 28.19 -16.24 33.87
N MET A 47 27.75 -16.10 35.13
CA MET A 47 26.98 -14.93 35.60
C MET A 47 27.80 -13.63 35.56
N GLU A 48 29.11 -13.70 35.79
CA GLU A 48 29.99 -12.53 35.71
C GLU A 48 30.01 -11.97 34.27
N THR A 49 30.13 -12.85 33.28
CA THR A 49 30.09 -12.49 31.86
C THR A 49 28.74 -11.86 31.50
N LEU A 50 27.62 -12.42 31.97
CA LEU A 50 26.30 -11.83 31.77
C LEU A 50 26.18 -10.43 32.39
N GLY A 51 26.76 -10.23 33.58
CA GLY A 51 26.81 -8.93 34.25
C GLY A 51 27.58 -7.89 33.44
N LEU A 52 28.80 -8.24 32.99
CA LEU A 52 29.64 -7.37 32.17
C LEU A 52 28.96 -6.98 30.84
N ILE A 53 28.37 -7.95 30.15
CA ILE A 53 27.59 -7.70 28.94
C ILE A 53 26.41 -6.76 29.24
N GLY A 54 25.71 -6.98 30.36
CA GLY A 54 24.61 -6.12 30.78
C GLY A 54 25.03 -4.66 30.99
N THR A 55 26.19 -4.43 31.60
CA THR A 55 26.76 -3.09 31.73
C THR A 55 27.06 -2.46 30.36
N VAL A 56 27.63 -3.23 29.43
CA VAL A 56 27.92 -2.71 28.08
C VAL A 56 26.63 -2.33 27.33
N LEU A 57 25.60 -3.17 27.41
CA LEU A 57 24.34 -2.98 26.68
C LEU A 57 23.51 -1.82 27.25
N THR A 58 23.50 -1.63 28.57
CA THR A 58 22.85 -0.45 29.18
C THR A 58 23.56 0.86 28.82
N ILE A 59 24.86 0.81 28.49
CA ILE A 59 25.60 1.95 27.92
C ILE A 59 25.30 2.12 26.43
N ASN A 60 25.31 1.03 25.65
CA ASN A 60 25.06 1.02 24.21
C ASN A 60 24.12 -0.14 23.81
N PRO A 61 22.80 0.12 23.75
CA PRO A 61 21.80 -0.90 23.38
C PRO A 61 21.96 -1.49 21.98
N ASP A 62 22.70 -0.83 21.08
CA ASP A 62 22.82 -1.24 19.68
C ASP A 62 24.03 -2.16 19.41
N TYR A 63 24.69 -2.65 20.46
CA TYR A 63 25.81 -3.60 20.34
C TYR A 63 25.31 -5.03 20.06
N ALA A 64 24.88 -5.30 18.83
CA ALA A 64 24.26 -6.57 18.42
C ALA A 64 25.09 -7.82 18.77
N THR A 65 26.42 -7.76 18.62
CA THR A 65 27.31 -8.89 18.92
C THR A 65 27.23 -9.37 20.36
N PHE A 66 26.97 -8.46 21.31
CA PHE A 66 26.85 -8.81 22.73
C PHE A 66 25.43 -9.23 23.11
N TRP A 67 24.39 -8.78 22.40
CA TRP A 67 23.09 -9.42 22.48
C TRP A 67 23.14 -10.89 22.01
N ASN A 68 23.85 -11.17 20.92
CA ASN A 68 24.06 -12.55 20.44
C ASN A 68 24.78 -13.39 21.50
N TYR A 69 25.89 -12.87 22.05
CA TYR A 69 26.65 -13.58 23.07
C TYR A 69 25.85 -13.78 24.36
N ARG A 70 25.04 -12.80 24.75
CA ARG A 70 24.11 -12.95 25.88
C ARG A 70 23.14 -14.12 25.66
N ARG A 71 22.52 -14.23 24.48
CA ARG A 71 21.63 -15.35 24.15
C ARG A 71 22.35 -16.70 24.15
N GLU A 72 23.59 -16.76 23.67
CA GLU A 72 24.41 -17.97 23.74
C GLU A 72 24.61 -18.41 25.19
N ILE A 73 24.94 -17.49 26.10
CA ILE A 73 25.14 -17.80 27.52
C ILE A 73 23.82 -18.22 28.18
N VAL A 74 22.72 -17.50 27.93
CA VAL A 74 21.41 -17.84 28.50
C VAL A 74 20.95 -19.24 28.04
N THR A 75 21.12 -19.54 26.74
CA THR A 75 20.67 -20.82 26.17
C THR A 75 21.57 -21.99 26.57
N ALA A 76 22.89 -21.83 26.48
CA ALA A 76 23.85 -22.93 26.68
C ALA A 76 24.32 -23.07 28.13
N GLY A 77 24.43 -21.95 28.85
CA GLY A 77 24.83 -21.94 30.26
C GLY A 77 23.67 -22.13 31.24
N GLY A 78 22.41 -22.09 30.76
CA GLY A 78 21.22 -22.18 31.61
C GLY A 78 21.09 -21.02 32.60
N ALA A 79 21.73 -19.88 32.30
CA ALA A 79 21.82 -18.74 33.19
C ALA A 79 20.80 -17.66 32.81
N GLY A 80 20.01 -17.18 33.77
CA GLY A 80 19.00 -16.14 33.57
C GLY A 80 17.58 -16.69 33.44
N ASP A 81 16.63 -15.77 33.49
CA ASP A 81 15.19 -16.03 33.47
C ASP A 81 14.45 -14.87 32.77
N TRP A 82 13.13 -15.00 32.63
CA TRP A 82 12.32 -13.92 32.06
C TRP A 82 12.50 -12.58 32.80
N VAL A 83 12.60 -12.60 34.13
CA VAL A 83 12.67 -11.37 34.95
C VAL A 83 13.96 -10.61 34.63
N SER A 84 15.11 -11.27 34.73
CA SER A 84 16.42 -10.68 34.43
C SER A 84 16.55 -10.21 32.97
N GLU A 85 16.02 -10.98 32.01
CA GLU A 85 16.10 -10.63 30.58
C GLU A 85 15.10 -9.52 30.16
N SER A 86 13.93 -9.45 30.80
CA SER A 86 12.97 -8.37 30.59
C SER A 86 13.42 -7.07 31.26
N GLU A 87 14.11 -7.12 32.40
CA GLU A 87 14.70 -5.95 33.05
C GLU A 87 15.80 -5.29 32.21
N ILE A 88 16.74 -6.08 31.68
CA ILE A 88 17.83 -5.53 30.87
C ILE A 88 17.29 -4.89 29.58
N THR A 89 16.34 -5.55 28.91
CA THR A 89 15.71 -4.98 27.72
C THR A 89 14.89 -3.74 28.05
N ASN A 90 14.18 -3.69 29.18
CA ASN A 90 13.52 -2.47 29.66
C ASN A 90 14.52 -1.32 29.85
N LYS A 91 15.61 -1.54 30.58
CA LYS A 91 16.66 -0.52 30.79
C LYS A 91 17.21 0.00 29.46
N CYS A 92 17.43 -0.89 28.50
CA CYS A 92 17.93 -0.54 27.17
C CYS A 92 16.89 0.23 26.34
N LEU A 93 15.62 -0.19 26.36
CA LEU A 93 14.55 0.44 25.58
C LEU A 93 14.10 1.78 26.15
N THR A 94 14.12 1.98 27.47
CA THR A 94 13.90 3.30 28.09
C THR A 94 14.98 4.30 27.64
N LYS A 95 16.21 3.84 27.42
CA LYS A 95 17.31 4.68 26.94
C LYS A 95 17.29 4.89 25.42
N ASN A 96 17.03 3.85 24.65
CA ASN A 96 16.90 3.90 23.20
C ASN A 96 15.69 3.06 22.76
N PRO A 97 14.49 3.69 22.66
CA PRO A 97 13.26 2.98 22.30
C PRO A 97 13.23 2.51 20.84
N LYS A 98 14.22 2.91 20.03
CA LYS A 98 14.40 2.52 18.62
C LYS A 98 15.54 1.51 18.43
N SER A 99 16.04 0.92 19.52
CA SER A 99 17.11 -0.07 19.45
C SER A 99 16.58 -1.40 18.90
N TYR A 100 16.93 -1.70 17.65
CA TYR A 100 16.52 -2.95 16.99
C TYR A 100 17.02 -4.20 17.74
N PRO A 101 18.30 -4.31 18.16
CA PRO A 101 18.77 -5.48 18.90
C PRO A 101 18.07 -5.70 20.24
N SER A 102 17.67 -4.61 20.92
CA SER A 102 16.95 -4.69 22.19
C SER A 102 15.54 -5.27 22.03
N TRP A 103 14.79 -4.77 21.04
CA TRP A 103 13.46 -5.33 20.70
C TRP A 103 13.56 -6.78 20.22
N PHE A 104 14.56 -7.09 19.40
CA PHE A 104 14.82 -8.44 18.94
C PHE A 104 15.10 -9.40 20.11
N HIS A 105 15.97 -8.99 21.04
CA HIS A 105 16.27 -9.77 22.23
C HIS A 105 15.02 -9.97 23.10
N ARG A 106 14.19 -8.94 23.26
CA ARG A 106 12.94 -9.06 24.01
C ARG A 106 11.96 -10.07 23.37
N LYS A 107 11.79 -10.03 22.04
CA LYS A 107 11.04 -11.06 21.28
C LYS A 107 11.61 -12.47 21.52
N TRP A 108 12.92 -12.61 21.43
CA TRP A 108 13.59 -13.89 21.67
C TRP A 108 13.35 -14.38 23.11
N SER A 109 13.54 -13.53 24.12
CA SER A 109 13.34 -13.88 25.53
C SER A 109 11.89 -14.30 25.79
N PHE A 110 10.91 -13.62 25.17
CA PHE A 110 9.50 -13.98 25.28
C PHE A 110 9.21 -15.40 24.77
N LEU A 111 9.81 -15.79 23.64
CA LEU A 111 9.65 -17.16 23.11
C LEU A 111 10.46 -18.19 23.90
N HIS A 112 11.63 -17.80 24.40
CA HIS A 112 12.54 -18.69 25.08
C HIS A 112 12.02 -19.12 26.45
N PHE A 113 11.46 -18.18 27.22
CA PHE A 113 10.97 -18.44 28.57
C PHE A 113 9.45 -18.68 28.59
N PRO A 114 8.98 -19.87 28.99
CA PRO A 114 7.55 -20.17 29.10
C PRO A 114 6.80 -19.27 30.09
N THR A 115 7.50 -18.78 31.12
CA THR A 115 6.95 -17.92 32.19
C THR A 115 6.66 -16.48 31.77
N SER A 116 6.96 -16.09 30.52
CA SER A 116 6.80 -14.71 30.07
C SER A 116 5.31 -14.30 29.98
N PRO A 117 4.88 -13.23 30.68
CA PRO A 117 3.48 -12.84 30.81
C PRO A 117 3.03 -11.96 29.64
N ILE A 118 2.24 -12.53 28.73
CA ILE A 118 1.77 -11.84 27.52
C ILE A 118 0.97 -10.56 27.83
N SER A 119 0.10 -10.60 28.84
CA SER A 119 -0.74 -9.44 29.21
C SER A 119 0.11 -8.26 29.67
N SER A 120 1.13 -8.49 30.51
CA SER A 120 2.04 -7.43 30.97
C SER A 120 2.85 -6.83 29.81
N GLU A 121 3.23 -7.65 28.83
CA GLU A 121 3.94 -7.20 27.64
C GLU A 121 3.06 -6.36 26.72
N ILE A 122 1.78 -6.71 26.56
CA ILE A 122 0.81 -5.89 25.84
C ILE A 122 0.65 -4.54 26.55
N THR A 123 0.51 -4.52 27.88
CA THR A 123 0.47 -3.26 28.67
C THR A 123 1.73 -2.44 28.48
N LEU A 124 2.91 -3.07 28.43
CA LEU A 124 4.16 -2.38 28.15
C LEU A 124 4.14 -1.71 26.78
N THR A 125 3.64 -2.38 25.73
CA THR A 125 3.52 -1.75 24.41
C THR A 125 2.62 -0.51 24.45
N THR A 126 1.51 -0.57 25.20
CA THR A 126 0.65 0.60 25.41
C THR A 126 1.39 1.75 26.06
N THR A 127 2.23 1.51 27.07
CA THR A 127 3.07 2.55 27.70
C THR A 127 4.08 3.15 26.71
N PHE A 128 4.78 2.32 25.93
CA PHE A 128 5.73 2.82 24.92
C PHE A 128 5.04 3.62 23.80
N LEU A 129 3.85 3.20 23.37
CA LEU A 129 3.07 3.91 22.35
C LEU A 129 2.43 5.20 22.87
N LYS A 130 2.20 5.34 24.17
CA LYS A 130 1.84 6.63 24.77
C LYS A 130 3.00 7.63 24.72
N LEU A 131 4.25 7.16 24.79
CA LEU A 131 5.44 8.02 24.71
C LEU A 131 5.82 8.38 23.27
N ASP A 132 5.71 7.41 22.35
CA ASP A 132 5.94 7.60 20.92
C ASP A 132 4.95 6.71 20.14
N SER A 133 3.80 7.30 19.78
CA SER A 133 2.72 6.60 19.08
C SER A 133 3.10 6.13 17.67
N ARG A 134 4.22 6.62 17.14
CA ARG A 134 4.77 6.27 15.83
C ARG A 134 5.97 5.32 15.92
N ASN A 135 6.26 4.78 17.10
CA ASN A 135 7.35 3.82 17.28
C ASN A 135 7.02 2.49 16.58
N PHE A 136 7.48 2.35 15.34
CA PHE A 136 7.22 1.15 14.53
C PHE A 136 7.80 -0.14 15.14
N HIS A 137 8.87 -0.05 15.94
CA HIS A 137 9.41 -1.23 16.63
C HIS A 137 8.46 -1.73 17.71
N CYS A 138 7.84 -0.80 18.45
CA CYS A 138 6.84 -1.13 19.46
C CYS A 138 5.58 -1.72 18.79
N TRP A 139 5.10 -1.13 17.70
CA TRP A 139 4.00 -1.69 16.90
C TRP A 139 4.31 -3.10 16.37
N ASN A 140 5.53 -3.32 15.87
CA ASN A 140 5.99 -4.64 15.43
C ASN A 140 6.13 -5.64 16.59
N TYR A 141 6.39 -5.17 17.81
CA TYR A 141 6.40 -6.01 19.00
C TYR A 141 4.98 -6.35 19.45
N ARG A 142 4.06 -5.38 19.44
CA ARG A 142 2.65 -5.59 19.74
C ARG A 142 2.02 -6.60 18.80
N ARG A 143 2.17 -6.45 17.48
CA ARG A 143 1.67 -7.43 16.49
C ARG A 143 2.25 -8.83 16.71
N PHE A 144 3.53 -8.92 17.10
CA PHE A 144 4.13 -10.19 17.49
C PHE A 144 3.44 -10.78 18.72
N LEU A 145 3.23 -10.02 19.79
CA LEU A 145 2.53 -10.51 20.98
C LEU A 145 1.11 -10.97 20.64
N ILE A 146 0.34 -10.17 19.91
CA ILE A 146 -1.00 -10.55 19.47
C ILE A 146 -0.97 -11.84 18.64
N SER A 147 0.02 -12.01 17.75
CA SER A 147 0.16 -13.26 16.98
C SER A 147 0.38 -14.49 17.86
N GLN A 148 1.09 -14.33 18.99
CA GLN A 148 1.28 -15.41 19.97
C GLN A 148 0.01 -15.64 20.79
N GLN A 149 -0.75 -14.59 21.09
CA GLN A 149 -2.00 -14.69 21.84
C GLN A 149 -3.09 -15.42 21.06
N ILE A 150 -3.20 -15.17 19.75
CA ILE A 150 -4.22 -15.79 18.89
C ILE A 150 -3.79 -17.17 18.35
N GLY A 151 -2.56 -17.60 18.62
CA GLY A 151 -2.06 -18.91 18.18
C GLY A 151 -1.81 -19.02 16.67
N VAL A 152 -1.31 -17.96 15.99
CA VAL A 152 -1.09 -17.93 14.52
C VAL A 152 -0.33 -19.15 14.00
N ASP A 153 0.65 -19.66 14.76
CA ASP A 153 1.47 -20.79 14.33
C ASP A 153 0.63 -22.08 14.12
N SER A 154 -0.45 -22.25 14.89
CA SER A 154 -1.39 -23.37 14.77
C SER A 154 -2.58 -23.10 13.83
N ALA A 155 -2.76 -21.87 13.35
CA ALA A 155 -3.76 -21.55 12.34
C ALA A 155 -3.45 -22.25 11.00
N THR A 156 -4.47 -22.49 10.19
CA THR A 156 -4.37 -23.18 8.90
C THR A 156 -5.14 -22.46 7.79
N GLY A 157 -4.86 -22.83 6.54
CA GLY A 157 -5.57 -22.32 5.35
C GLY A 157 -5.48 -20.81 5.16
N GLU A 158 -6.52 -20.26 4.53
CA GLU A 158 -6.63 -18.84 4.19
C GLU A 158 -6.47 -17.90 5.39
N ILE A 159 -6.99 -18.31 6.56
CA ILE A 159 -6.88 -17.53 7.79
C ILE A 159 -5.41 -17.32 8.17
N LYS A 160 -4.60 -18.39 8.12
CA LYS A 160 -3.16 -18.29 8.43
C LYS A 160 -2.46 -17.36 7.45
N ASP A 161 -2.73 -17.53 6.16
CA ASP A 161 -2.09 -16.76 5.10
C ASP A 161 -2.42 -15.27 5.24
N LEU A 162 -3.68 -14.93 5.54
CA LEU A 162 -4.09 -13.55 5.74
C LEU A 162 -3.49 -12.96 7.02
N LEU A 163 -3.45 -13.71 8.12
CA LEU A 163 -2.80 -13.26 9.37
C LEU A 163 -1.33 -12.91 9.13
N ILE A 164 -0.59 -13.78 8.44
CA ILE A 164 0.82 -13.54 8.10
C ILE A 164 0.97 -12.33 7.17
N LYS A 165 0.13 -12.23 6.13
CA LYS A 165 0.16 -11.10 5.18
C LYS A 165 -0.16 -9.77 5.86
N SER A 166 -1.04 -9.78 6.87
CA SER A 166 -1.37 -8.63 7.72
C SER A 166 -0.33 -8.34 8.81
N GLY A 167 0.79 -9.06 8.82
CA GLY A 167 1.93 -8.81 9.70
C GLY A 167 1.82 -9.45 11.08
N PHE A 168 0.91 -10.40 11.29
CA PHE A 168 0.84 -11.24 12.49
C PHE A 168 1.70 -12.50 12.28
N GLY A 169 2.78 -12.63 13.05
CA GLY A 169 3.63 -13.83 13.02
C GLY A 169 5.00 -13.62 13.64
N CYS A 170 5.76 -14.71 13.77
CA CYS A 170 7.15 -14.64 14.23
C CYS A 170 8.08 -14.32 13.05
N GLN A 171 8.60 -13.09 13.01
CA GLN A 171 9.68 -12.71 12.07
C GLN A 171 11.02 -13.41 12.40
N LEU A 172 11.05 -14.24 13.45
CA LEU A 172 12.19 -15.06 13.85
C LEU A 172 12.21 -16.34 13.00
N LEU A 173 12.34 -16.17 11.67
CA LEU A 173 12.29 -17.22 10.65
C LEU A 173 13.52 -18.14 10.61
N ASN A 174 14.02 -18.58 11.76
CA ASN A 174 14.89 -19.75 11.80
C ASN A 174 14.26 -20.77 12.73
N GLN A 175 13.85 -21.91 12.16
CA GLN A 175 13.23 -23.09 12.75
C GLN A 175 13.95 -23.69 13.99
N ARG A 176 15.00 -23.04 14.51
CA ARG A 176 15.85 -23.51 15.61
C ARG A 176 15.37 -23.11 17.00
N THR A 177 14.48 -22.13 17.12
CA THR A 177 13.85 -21.82 18.40
C THR A 177 12.56 -22.63 18.50
N LYS A 178 12.59 -23.75 19.26
CA LYS A 178 11.38 -24.45 19.66
C LYS A 178 10.46 -23.44 20.35
N ILE A 179 9.33 -23.12 19.73
CA ILE A 179 8.33 -22.21 20.29
C ILE A 179 7.66 -22.98 21.43
N ASN A 180 7.96 -22.59 22.67
CA ASN A 180 7.47 -23.28 23.87
C ASN A 180 6.04 -22.86 24.27
N LYS A 181 5.34 -22.10 23.43
CA LYS A 181 3.97 -21.62 23.67
C LYS A 181 3.05 -22.19 22.60
N ASN A 182 2.61 -23.45 22.79
CA ASN A 182 1.60 -24.07 21.94
C ASN A 182 0.22 -23.46 22.28
N VAL A 183 -0.05 -22.27 21.78
CA VAL A 183 -1.39 -21.68 21.84
C VAL A 183 -2.16 -22.18 20.63
N GLU A 184 -3.24 -22.92 20.86
CA GLU A 184 -4.14 -23.37 19.81
C GLU A 184 -4.97 -22.21 19.27
N PHE A 185 -5.10 -22.16 17.95
CA PHE A 185 -5.89 -21.17 17.26
C PHE A 185 -7.38 -21.45 17.50
N ASN A 186 -8.10 -20.42 17.94
CA ASN A 186 -9.55 -20.45 18.08
C ASN A 186 -10.13 -19.21 17.39
N GLN A 187 -11.08 -19.42 16.49
CA GLN A 187 -11.67 -18.35 15.66
C GLN A 187 -12.36 -17.27 16.50
N GLU A 188 -13.18 -17.65 17.47
CA GLU A 188 -13.94 -16.72 18.33
C GLU A 188 -13.01 -15.88 19.21
N SER A 189 -12.02 -16.52 19.83
CA SER A 189 -11.00 -15.84 20.62
C SER A 189 -10.15 -14.89 19.75
N CYS A 190 -9.76 -15.34 18.56
CA CYS A 190 -9.04 -14.51 17.58
C CYS A 190 -9.85 -13.27 17.22
N LEU A 191 -11.13 -13.44 16.85
CA LEU A 191 -12.02 -12.33 16.50
C LEU A 191 -12.16 -11.34 17.66
N SER A 192 -12.38 -11.83 18.87
CA SER A 192 -12.47 -10.99 20.08
C SER A 192 -11.19 -10.16 20.32
N ILE A 193 -10.02 -10.78 20.19
CA ILE A 193 -8.73 -10.08 20.33
C ILE A 193 -8.53 -9.04 19.24
N LEU A 194 -8.82 -9.36 17.96
CA LEU A 194 -8.68 -8.41 16.86
C LEU A 194 -9.65 -7.23 16.99
N LEU A 195 -10.88 -7.46 17.48
CA LEU A 195 -11.83 -6.38 17.79
C LEU A 195 -11.30 -5.48 18.91
N SER A 196 -10.66 -6.04 19.93
CA SER A 196 -10.03 -5.24 21.00
C SER A 196 -8.86 -4.39 20.48
N GLU A 197 -8.05 -4.93 19.56
CA GLU A 197 -6.98 -4.19 18.89
C GLU A 197 -7.55 -3.11 17.97
N PHE A 198 -8.68 -3.38 17.32
CA PHE A 198 -9.39 -2.40 16.50
C PHE A 198 -9.88 -1.24 17.35
N GLU A 199 -10.52 -1.49 18.50
CA GLU A 199 -10.91 -0.43 19.44
C GLU A 199 -9.70 0.34 19.97
N TYR A 200 -8.60 -0.36 20.29
CA TYR A 200 -7.36 0.30 20.71
C TYR A 200 -6.82 1.27 19.65
N THR A 201 -6.89 0.94 18.35
CA THR A 201 -6.51 1.89 17.29
C THR A 201 -7.43 3.11 17.25
N LEU A 202 -8.73 2.94 17.54
CA LEU A 202 -9.69 4.05 17.59
C LEU A 202 -9.36 5.02 18.72
N GLU A 203 -9.03 4.53 19.92
CA GLU A 203 -8.59 5.37 21.05
C GLU A 203 -7.36 6.21 20.68
N LEU A 204 -6.40 5.60 19.99
CA LEU A 204 -5.18 6.28 19.55
C LEU A 204 -5.44 7.34 18.47
N ILE A 205 -6.37 7.08 17.54
CA ILE A 205 -6.79 8.04 16.51
C ILE A 205 -7.54 9.21 17.14
N LYS A 206 -8.49 8.95 18.06
CA LYS A 206 -9.20 9.99 18.80
C LYS A 206 -8.28 10.89 19.62
N THR A 207 -7.15 10.35 20.09
CA THR A 207 -6.12 11.12 20.80
C THR A 207 -5.25 11.95 19.84
N ASN A 208 -5.01 11.46 18.63
CA ASN A 208 -4.18 12.11 17.62
C ASN A 208 -4.61 11.65 16.22
N PHE A 209 -5.33 12.52 15.51
CA PHE A 209 -5.82 12.26 14.15
C PHE A 209 -4.68 12.09 13.12
N SER A 210 -3.48 12.59 13.39
CA SER A 210 -2.29 12.36 12.56
C SER A 210 -1.57 11.02 12.83
N ASN A 211 -2.19 10.07 13.56
CA ASN A 211 -1.53 8.81 13.92
C ASN A 211 -1.54 7.78 12.78
N TYR A 212 -0.64 7.96 11.81
CA TYR A 212 -0.44 7.04 10.69
C TYR A 212 -0.30 5.56 11.11
N SER A 213 0.39 5.28 12.22
CA SER A 213 0.63 3.90 12.65
C SER A 213 -0.66 3.21 13.12
N ALA A 214 -1.56 3.95 13.75
CA ALA A 214 -2.88 3.45 14.14
C ALA A 214 -3.74 3.17 12.91
N TYR A 215 -3.85 4.12 11.95
CA TYR A 215 -4.57 3.91 10.69
C TYR A 215 -4.02 2.74 9.88
N HIS A 216 -2.71 2.65 9.74
CA HIS A 216 -2.07 1.53 9.06
C HIS A 216 -2.39 0.21 9.75
N TYR A 217 -2.36 0.13 11.08
CA TYR A 217 -2.72 -1.12 11.76
C TYR A 217 -4.21 -1.45 11.58
N ARG A 218 -5.07 -0.44 11.66
CA ARG A 218 -6.51 -0.54 11.43
C ARG A 218 -6.84 -1.10 10.04
N SER A 219 -6.10 -0.69 8.99
CA SER A 219 -6.26 -1.23 7.63
C SER A 219 -5.85 -2.71 7.48
N HIS A 220 -5.00 -3.23 8.36
CA HIS A 220 -4.63 -4.66 8.40
C HIS A 220 -5.61 -5.50 9.23
N LEU A 221 -6.22 -4.89 10.26
CA LEU A 221 -7.22 -5.53 11.12
C LEU A 221 -8.56 -5.70 10.40
N LEU A 222 -9.01 -4.69 9.66
CA LEU A 222 -10.34 -4.66 9.07
C LEU A 222 -10.63 -5.85 8.12
N PRO A 223 -9.73 -6.24 7.18
CA PRO A 223 -9.92 -7.43 6.35
C PRO A 223 -9.98 -8.74 7.14
N LEU A 224 -9.18 -8.86 8.21
CA LEU A 224 -9.15 -10.05 9.06
C LEU A 224 -10.44 -10.22 9.85
N ILE A 225 -10.92 -9.13 10.47
CA ILE A 225 -12.17 -9.12 11.23
C ILE A 225 -13.33 -9.51 10.32
N HIS A 226 -13.38 -8.93 9.11
CA HIS A 226 -14.43 -9.24 8.15
C HIS A 226 -14.38 -10.70 7.68
N LEU A 227 -13.20 -11.24 7.37
CA LEU A 227 -13.06 -12.66 7.03
C LEU A 227 -13.59 -13.54 8.16
N LEU A 228 -13.13 -13.33 9.40
CA LEU A 228 -13.54 -14.16 10.54
C LEU A 228 -15.04 -14.08 10.86
N GLN A 229 -15.69 -12.96 10.53
CA GLN A 229 -17.13 -12.77 10.68
C GLN A 229 -17.97 -13.43 9.58
N THR A 230 -17.39 -13.74 8.43
CA THR A 230 -18.10 -14.26 7.24
C THR A 230 -17.89 -15.75 7.00
N LEU A 231 -17.02 -16.42 7.79
CA LEU A 231 -16.76 -17.85 7.66
C LEU A 231 -18.00 -18.73 7.91
N ASP A 232 -18.92 -18.26 8.75
CA ASP A 232 -20.15 -18.98 9.09
C ASP A 232 -21.26 -18.70 8.06
N SER A 233 -21.07 -19.19 6.83
CA SER A 233 -22.08 -19.31 5.77
C SER A 233 -22.88 -18.03 5.46
N GLU A 234 -22.22 -16.88 5.34
CA GLU A 234 -22.84 -15.68 4.77
C GLU A 234 -22.83 -15.72 3.24
N SER A 235 -23.89 -15.22 2.62
CA SER A 235 -23.86 -14.95 1.18
C SER A 235 -22.85 -13.84 0.89
N GLU A 236 -22.20 -13.89 -0.29
CA GLU A 236 -21.24 -12.85 -0.72
C GLU A 236 -21.85 -11.44 -0.65
N SER A 237 -23.13 -11.31 -0.98
CA SER A 237 -23.89 -10.05 -0.91
C SER A 237 -24.08 -9.56 0.53
N GLU A 238 -24.46 -10.43 1.46
CA GLU A 238 -24.61 -10.09 2.87
C GLU A 238 -23.29 -9.66 3.51
N GLY A 239 -22.22 -10.39 3.20
CA GLY A 239 -20.86 -10.03 3.61
C GLY A 239 -20.47 -8.63 3.08
N TYR A 240 -20.77 -8.33 1.82
CA TYR A 240 -20.54 -7.01 1.24
C TYR A 240 -21.28 -5.88 1.99
N PHE A 241 -22.58 -6.03 2.26
CA PHE A 241 -23.34 -4.98 2.94
C PHE A 241 -22.92 -4.79 4.40
N ARG A 242 -22.51 -5.86 5.09
CA ARG A 242 -21.90 -5.76 6.42
C ARG A 242 -20.58 -4.97 6.37
N LYS A 243 -19.71 -5.31 5.41
CA LYS A 243 -18.45 -4.61 5.18
C LYS A 243 -18.68 -3.12 4.89
N LEU A 244 -19.66 -2.82 4.04
CA LEU A 244 -20.04 -1.45 3.70
C LEU A 244 -20.53 -0.66 4.92
N ALA A 245 -21.36 -1.26 5.78
CA ALA A 245 -21.85 -0.63 7.00
C ALA A 245 -20.72 -0.25 7.96
N VAL A 246 -19.68 -1.09 8.08
CA VAL A 246 -18.49 -0.75 8.87
C VAL A 246 -17.69 0.36 8.21
N VAL A 247 -17.48 0.31 6.89
CA VAL A 247 -16.73 1.35 6.18
C VAL A 247 -17.41 2.71 6.23
N LYS A 248 -18.74 2.79 6.19
CA LYS A 248 -19.43 4.08 6.36
C LYS A 248 -19.08 4.75 7.70
N LYS A 249 -19.06 3.99 8.80
CA LYS A 249 -18.62 4.50 10.11
C LYS A 249 -17.15 4.92 10.12
N GLU A 250 -16.31 4.19 9.39
CA GLU A 250 -14.89 4.55 9.25
C GLU A 250 -14.70 5.83 8.43
N LEU A 251 -15.51 6.04 7.39
CA LEU A 251 -15.51 7.28 6.61
C LEU A 251 -15.95 8.47 7.46
N GLU A 252 -16.97 8.34 8.32
CA GLU A 252 -17.35 9.39 9.28
C GLU A 252 -16.18 9.79 10.20
N LEU A 253 -15.44 8.80 10.73
CA LEU A 253 -14.23 9.05 11.53
C LEU A 253 -13.15 9.78 10.72
N VAL A 254 -12.95 9.37 9.47
CA VAL A 254 -11.96 9.95 8.56
C VAL A 254 -12.33 11.37 8.16
N GLN A 255 -13.61 11.65 7.90
CA GLN A 255 -14.11 12.99 7.64
C GLN A 255 -13.79 13.90 8.82
N GLN A 256 -14.14 13.51 10.05
CA GLN A 256 -13.80 14.30 11.25
C GLN A 256 -12.30 14.60 11.33
N ALA A 257 -11.45 13.62 11.05
CA ALA A 257 -9.99 13.78 11.05
C ALA A 257 -9.52 14.74 9.95
N ILE A 258 -10.04 14.60 8.73
CA ILE A 258 -9.71 15.43 7.56
C ILE A 258 -10.12 16.89 7.77
N PHE A 259 -11.31 17.15 8.33
CA PHE A 259 -11.75 18.52 8.62
C PHE A 259 -11.00 19.15 9.80
N THR A 260 -10.38 18.33 10.66
CA THR A 260 -9.57 18.84 11.78
C THR A 260 -8.13 19.14 11.35
N GLU A 261 -7.52 18.25 10.56
CA GLU A 261 -6.12 18.36 10.11
C GLU A 261 -5.99 18.04 8.61
N PRO A 262 -6.51 18.88 7.70
CA PRO A 262 -6.59 18.60 6.26
C PRO A 262 -5.22 18.43 5.58
N SER A 263 -4.16 18.98 6.19
CA SER A 263 -2.80 18.84 5.70
C SER A 263 -2.13 17.50 6.06
N ASP A 264 -2.64 16.76 7.06
CA ASP A 264 -2.06 15.48 7.47
C ASP A 264 -2.47 14.36 6.52
N GLN A 265 -1.47 13.68 5.95
CA GLN A 265 -1.68 12.66 4.93
C GLN A 265 -2.27 11.34 5.44
N SER A 266 -2.30 11.10 6.76
CA SER A 266 -2.64 9.79 7.34
C SER A 266 -4.10 9.42 7.08
N SER A 267 -5.00 10.37 7.36
CA SER A 267 -6.45 10.20 7.18
C SER A 267 -6.80 10.05 5.70
N TRP A 268 -6.16 10.82 4.82
CA TRP A 268 -6.32 10.71 3.36
C TRP A 268 -5.89 9.35 2.82
N TRP A 269 -4.75 8.83 3.30
CA TRP A 269 -4.31 7.48 2.92
C TRP A 269 -5.33 6.42 3.34
N TYR A 270 -5.88 6.53 4.55
CA TYR A 270 -6.87 5.59 5.06
C TYR A 270 -8.21 5.70 4.31
N GLN A 271 -8.66 6.91 3.96
CA GLN A 271 -9.82 7.13 3.08
C GLN A 271 -9.68 6.35 1.76
N GLN A 272 -8.52 6.50 1.10
CA GLN A 272 -8.21 5.82 -0.16
C GLN A 272 -8.14 4.31 0.00
N PHE A 273 -7.65 3.81 1.14
CA PHE A 273 -7.73 2.40 1.48
C PHE A 273 -9.19 1.93 1.59
N LEU A 274 -10.05 2.68 2.29
CA LEU A 274 -11.46 2.33 2.48
C LEU A 274 -12.19 2.23 1.12
N PHE A 275 -12.03 3.23 0.25
CA PHE A 275 -12.65 3.20 -1.10
C PHE A 275 -12.24 1.99 -1.93
N LYS A 276 -10.97 1.59 -1.86
CA LYS A 276 -10.46 0.38 -2.52
C LYS A 276 -10.93 -0.89 -1.85
N TYR A 277 -11.06 -0.86 -0.53
CA TYR A 277 -11.48 -2.02 0.25
C TYR A 277 -12.93 -2.39 -0.04
N ILE A 278 -13.85 -1.43 -0.18
CA ILE A 278 -15.27 -1.68 -0.48
C ILE A 278 -15.63 -1.71 -1.97
N VAL A 279 -14.66 -1.89 -2.86
CA VAL A 279 -14.98 -2.11 -4.28
C VAL A 279 -15.83 -3.38 -4.40
N PRO A 280 -17.03 -3.32 -5.04
CA PRO A 280 -17.89 -4.48 -5.21
C PRO A 280 -17.28 -5.51 -6.17
N PRO A 281 -17.67 -6.80 -6.08
CA PRO A 281 -17.22 -7.84 -7.00
C PRO A 281 -17.48 -7.48 -8.47
N LYS A 282 -16.60 -7.89 -9.38
CA LYS A 282 -16.77 -7.65 -10.82
C LYS A 282 -17.97 -8.45 -11.35
N ASN A 283 -19.03 -7.77 -11.73
CA ASN A 283 -20.19 -8.34 -12.41
C ASN A 283 -20.57 -7.44 -13.59
N ASP A 284 -21.08 -7.99 -14.70
CA ASP A 284 -21.40 -7.22 -15.92
C ASP A 284 -22.63 -6.30 -15.75
N LYS A 285 -23.47 -6.55 -14.74
CA LYS A 285 -24.69 -5.78 -14.47
C LYS A 285 -24.50 -4.74 -13.36
N MET A 286 -25.35 -3.73 -13.34
CA MET A 286 -25.48 -2.79 -12.23
C MET A 286 -26.20 -3.51 -11.07
N SER A 287 -25.43 -4.10 -10.17
CA SER A 287 -25.94 -4.76 -8.97
C SER A 287 -26.26 -3.76 -7.87
N GLU A 288 -27.00 -4.18 -6.85
CA GLU A 288 -27.33 -3.32 -5.71
C GLU A 288 -26.07 -2.88 -4.96
N GLU A 289 -25.06 -3.75 -4.89
CA GLU A 289 -23.75 -3.46 -4.31
C GLU A 289 -23.05 -2.31 -5.04
N LYS A 290 -23.09 -2.28 -6.38
CA LYS A 290 -22.52 -1.20 -7.19
C LYS A 290 -23.25 0.12 -7.01
N LYS A 291 -24.58 0.10 -6.93
CA LYS A 291 -25.36 1.30 -6.64
C LYS A 291 -24.98 1.86 -5.28
N ARG A 292 -24.96 1.01 -4.25
CA ARG A 292 -24.63 1.43 -2.89
C ARG A 292 -23.19 1.91 -2.75
N TYR A 293 -22.26 1.32 -3.51
CA TYR A 293 -20.89 1.83 -3.64
C TYR A 293 -20.85 3.23 -4.24
N ALA A 294 -21.52 3.43 -5.38
CA ALA A 294 -21.57 4.72 -6.06
C ALA A 294 -22.22 5.80 -5.18
N GLU A 295 -23.33 5.49 -4.50
CA GLU A 295 -23.96 6.38 -3.52
C GLU A 295 -23.00 6.76 -2.39
N THR A 296 -22.25 5.79 -1.86
CA THR A 296 -21.26 6.06 -0.79
C THR A 296 -20.15 6.98 -1.28
N LEU A 297 -19.66 6.80 -2.51
CA LEU A 297 -18.67 7.71 -3.10
C LEU A 297 -19.24 9.11 -3.37
N GLN A 298 -20.50 9.20 -3.82
CA GLN A 298 -21.19 10.47 -4.03
C GLN A 298 -21.42 11.23 -2.72
N GLU A 299 -21.77 10.54 -1.63
CA GLU A 299 -21.89 11.13 -0.29
C GLU A 299 -20.59 11.82 0.16
N GLU A 300 -19.42 11.35 -0.31
CA GLU A 300 -18.11 11.94 0.01
C GLU A 300 -17.76 13.17 -0.85
N THR A 301 -18.43 13.43 -1.98
CA THR A 301 -18.03 14.53 -2.87
C THR A 301 -18.32 15.91 -2.31
N GLU A 302 -19.48 16.11 -1.68
CA GLU A 302 -19.87 17.42 -1.14
C GLU A 302 -18.96 17.88 0.00
N PRO A 303 -18.67 17.06 1.04
CA PRO A 303 -17.71 17.44 2.07
C PRO A 303 -16.33 17.82 1.51
N LEU A 304 -15.87 17.11 0.48
CA LEU A 304 -14.59 17.43 -0.18
C LEU A 304 -14.65 18.77 -0.91
N ARG A 305 -15.75 19.07 -1.62
CA ARG A 305 -15.94 20.35 -2.31
C ARG A 305 -15.99 21.51 -1.31
N GLU A 306 -16.66 21.34 -0.18
CA GLU A 306 -16.68 22.33 0.92
C GLU A 306 -15.28 22.59 1.47
N LEU A 307 -14.52 21.52 1.78
CA LEU A 307 -13.17 21.65 2.29
C LEU A 307 -12.23 22.32 1.27
N ILE A 308 -12.33 21.95 -0.01
CA ILE A 308 -11.57 22.60 -1.09
C ILE A 308 -11.87 24.09 -1.15
N ALA A 309 -13.15 24.47 -1.09
CA ALA A 309 -13.56 25.85 -1.14
C ALA A 309 -13.01 26.65 0.06
N GLU A 310 -12.91 26.04 1.24
CA GLU A 310 -12.34 26.70 2.42
C GLU A 310 -10.82 26.85 2.33
N GLU A 311 -10.10 25.76 2.05
CA GLU A 311 -8.63 25.76 1.94
C GLU A 311 -8.12 26.69 0.82
N MET A 312 -8.89 26.86 -0.26
CA MET A 312 -8.54 27.77 -1.35
C MET A 312 -8.74 29.25 -1.01
N LYS A 313 -9.64 29.60 -0.08
CA LYS A 313 -9.82 31.00 0.38
C LYS A 313 -8.59 31.51 1.13
N GLU A 314 -7.88 30.63 1.82
CA GLU A 314 -6.69 30.98 2.60
C GLU A 314 -5.45 31.25 1.72
N GLY A 315 -5.56 31.13 0.39
CA GLY A 315 -4.51 31.49 -0.55
C GLY A 315 -3.30 30.54 -0.57
N VAL A 316 -3.38 29.41 0.13
CA VAL A 316 -2.35 28.37 0.12
C VAL A 316 -2.62 27.43 -1.04
N SER A 317 -1.95 27.64 -2.19
CA SER A 317 -2.15 26.83 -3.41
C SER A 317 -1.96 25.31 -3.22
N GLY A 318 -1.30 24.89 -2.14
CA GLY A 318 -1.07 23.49 -1.77
C GLY A 318 -1.95 22.94 -0.63
N GLY A 319 -2.82 23.75 -0.01
CA GLY A 319 -3.63 23.35 1.16
C GLY A 319 -4.68 22.29 0.81
N ALA A 320 -5.41 22.50 -0.29
CA ALA A 320 -6.49 21.62 -0.73
C ALA A 320 -6.02 20.36 -1.50
N LYS A 321 -4.71 20.12 -1.67
CA LYS A 321 -4.19 19.11 -2.62
C LYS A 321 -4.73 17.70 -2.35
N TRP A 322 -4.88 17.33 -1.08
CA TRP A 322 -5.34 16.01 -0.70
C TRP A 322 -6.84 15.82 -0.96
N ALA A 323 -7.63 16.85 -0.66
CA ALA A 323 -9.05 16.90 -0.95
C ALA A 323 -9.31 16.84 -2.45
N LEU A 324 -8.58 17.64 -3.24
CA LEU A 324 -8.62 17.60 -4.71
C LEU A 324 -8.26 16.21 -5.26
N ASN A 325 -7.17 15.61 -4.77
CA ASN A 325 -6.76 14.28 -5.22
C ASN A 325 -7.78 13.19 -4.85
N SER A 326 -8.45 13.32 -3.70
CA SER A 326 -9.53 12.40 -3.30
C SER A 326 -10.77 12.58 -4.17
N LEU A 327 -11.20 13.84 -4.38
CA LEU A 327 -12.34 14.19 -5.22
C LEU A 327 -12.13 13.71 -6.66
N TRP A 328 -10.94 13.95 -7.23
CA TRP A 328 -10.59 13.45 -8.56
C TRP A 328 -10.76 11.93 -8.67
N GLY A 329 -10.22 11.18 -7.69
CA GLY A 329 -10.32 9.72 -7.68
C GLY A 329 -11.76 9.21 -7.59
N ILE A 330 -12.60 9.89 -6.81
CA ILE A 330 -14.04 9.58 -6.72
C ILE A 330 -14.73 9.83 -8.05
N LEU A 331 -14.54 11.01 -8.65
CA LEU A 331 -15.19 11.41 -9.89
C LEU A 331 -14.82 10.48 -11.06
N GLU A 332 -13.53 10.12 -11.20
CA GLU A 332 -13.10 9.13 -12.19
C GLU A 332 -13.76 7.76 -11.97
N THR A 333 -13.83 7.30 -10.72
CA THR A 333 -14.44 6.00 -10.40
C THR A 333 -15.94 6.01 -10.73
N LEU A 334 -16.64 7.10 -10.41
CA LEU A 334 -18.06 7.25 -10.71
C LEU A 334 -18.33 7.38 -12.22
N ASP A 335 -17.50 8.11 -12.96
CA ASP A 335 -17.61 8.24 -14.41
C ASP A 335 -17.42 6.88 -15.10
N GLU A 336 -16.41 6.11 -14.69
CA GLU A 336 -16.18 4.74 -15.18
C GLU A 336 -17.35 3.78 -14.87
N MET A 337 -18.00 3.96 -13.71
CA MET A 337 -19.06 3.05 -13.24
C MET A 337 -20.46 3.37 -13.78
N VAL A 338 -20.81 4.65 -13.86
CA VAL A 338 -22.18 5.10 -14.10
C VAL A 338 -22.30 5.93 -15.38
N GLY A 339 -21.18 6.37 -15.98
CA GLY A 339 -21.19 7.14 -17.23
C GLY A 339 -21.94 8.47 -17.10
N MET A 340 -21.95 9.06 -15.91
CA MET A 340 -22.74 10.25 -15.58
C MET A 340 -22.21 11.56 -16.20
N GLY A 341 -21.16 11.51 -17.03
CA GLY A 341 -20.53 12.72 -17.57
C GLY A 341 -19.76 13.51 -16.50
N LEU A 342 -19.28 12.82 -15.46
CA LEU A 342 -18.44 13.42 -14.40
C LEU A 342 -16.99 13.55 -14.85
N GLY A 343 -16.65 13.05 -16.04
CA GLY A 343 -15.33 13.17 -16.64
C GLY A 343 -14.86 14.62 -16.79
N GLU A 344 -15.75 15.56 -17.12
CA GLU A 344 -15.41 16.98 -17.24
C GLU A 344 -15.07 17.61 -15.88
N ASP A 345 -15.86 17.31 -14.84
CA ASP A 345 -15.58 17.72 -13.46
C ASP A 345 -14.24 17.16 -12.98
N ALA A 346 -13.96 15.88 -13.26
CA ALA A 346 -12.68 15.26 -12.92
C ALA A 346 -11.51 15.95 -13.63
N ASP A 347 -11.67 16.32 -14.91
CA ASP A 347 -10.64 17.04 -15.66
C ASP A 347 -10.36 18.42 -15.07
N GLN A 348 -11.40 19.15 -14.66
CA GLN A 348 -11.24 20.45 -13.99
C GLN A 348 -10.45 20.31 -12.68
N VAL A 349 -10.77 19.32 -11.84
CA VAL A 349 -10.03 19.05 -10.60
C VAL A 349 -8.56 18.72 -10.88
N LEU A 350 -8.29 17.93 -11.93
CA LEU A 350 -6.94 17.54 -12.31
C LEU A 350 -6.10 18.74 -12.80
N GLU A 351 -6.71 19.69 -13.53
CA GLU A 351 -6.05 20.93 -13.93
C GLU A 351 -5.65 21.78 -12.72
N VAL A 352 -6.55 21.90 -11.72
CA VAL A 352 -6.23 22.62 -10.48
C VAL A 352 -5.07 21.98 -9.73
N LEU A 353 -5.02 20.64 -9.65
CA LEU A 353 -3.88 19.92 -9.07
C LEU A 353 -2.56 20.18 -9.81
N LEU A 354 -2.58 20.21 -11.15
CA LEU A 354 -1.41 20.49 -11.99
C LEU A 354 -0.84 21.89 -11.76
N MET A 355 -1.71 22.86 -11.49
CA MET A 355 -1.35 24.25 -11.21
C MET A 355 -0.87 24.44 -9.76
N GLY A 356 -1.50 23.77 -8.78
CA GLY A 356 -1.30 24.03 -7.35
C GLY A 356 -0.24 23.17 -6.64
N ASP A 357 0.02 21.94 -7.07
CA ASP A 357 0.96 21.01 -6.41
C ASP A 357 2.19 20.72 -7.28
N GLU A 358 3.20 21.59 -7.16
CA GLU A 358 4.46 21.49 -7.93
C GLU A 358 5.15 20.13 -7.77
N GLY A 359 5.10 19.54 -6.56
CA GLY A 359 5.72 18.25 -6.27
C GLY A 359 5.01 17.06 -6.91
N GLY A 360 3.71 17.20 -7.22
CA GLY A 360 2.89 16.16 -7.84
C GLY A 360 2.70 16.32 -9.36
N ARG A 361 3.18 17.41 -9.97
CA ARG A 361 2.90 17.76 -11.38
C ARG A 361 3.19 16.64 -12.38
N GLU A 362 4.31 15.93 -12.22
CA GLU A 362 4.66 14.80 -13.11
C GLU A 362 3.66 13.65 -12.99
N ARG A 363 3.24 13.33 -11.75
CA ARG A 363 2.24 12.30 -11.46
C ARG A 363 0.89 12.67 -12.08
N TYR A 364 0.39 13.87 -11.82
CA TYR A 364 -0.91 14.31 -12.37
C TYR A 364 -0.86 14.41 -13.89
N GLY A 365 0.26 14.85 -14.47
CA GLY A 365 0.46 14.86 -15.92
C GLY A 365 0.47 13.45 -16.51
N GLY A 366 0.98 12.46 -15.78
CA GLY A 366 0.88 11.04 -16.12
C GLY A 366 -0.57 10.57 -16.17
N LEU A 367 -1.35 10.85 -15.12
CA LEU A 367 -2.77 10.50 -15.03
C LEU A 367 -3.60 11.13 -16.16
N LYS A 368 -3.33 12.40 -16.49
CA LYS A 368 -3.97 13.08 -17.62
C LYS A 368 -3.68 12.36 -18.95
N ARG A 369 -2.42 12.01 -19.20
CA ARG A 369 -2.02 11.27 -20.41
C ARG A 369 -2.65 9.87 -20.47
N GLU A 370 -2.76 9.19 -19.34
CA GLU A 370 -3.42 7.89 -19.26
C GLU A 370 -4.92 7.99 -19.56
N LYS A 371 -5.62 8.98 -18.99
CA LYS A 371 -7.03 9.26 -19.29
C LYS A 371 -7.24 9.62 -20.76
N GLU A 372 -6.43 10.53 -21.31
CA GLU A 372 -6.44 10.87 -22.73
C GLU A 372 -6.22 9.61 -23.59
N ALA A 373 -5.27 8.75 -23.23
CA ALA A 373 -5.00 7.51 -23.95
C ALA A 373 -6.18 6.51 -23.89
N ARG A 374 -6.88 6.43 -22.74
CA ARG A 374 -8.11 5.62 -22.58
C ARG A 374 -9.27 6.14 -23.43
N ASN A 375 -9.41 7.47 -23.53
CA ASN A 375 -10.45 8.14 -24.32
C ASN A 375 -10.12 8.20 -25.83
N THR A 376 -8.85 8.03 -26.22
CA THR A 376 -8.39 8.01 -27.63
C THR A 376 -8.66 6.66 -28.33
N LYS A 377 -9.76 5.98 -28.01
CA LYS A 377 -10.17 4.71 -28.63
C LYS A 377 -11.15 4.90 -29.80
N VAL A 378 -10.89 5.82 -30.72
CA VAL A 378 -11.61 5.82 -32.01
C VAL A 378 -10.74 5.13 -33.04
N LEU A 379 -11.23 3.99 -33.53
CA LEU A 379 -10.57 3.13 -34.51
C LEU A 379 -11.28 3.31 -35.84
N PHE A 380 -10.79 4.23 -36.67
CA PHE A 380 -11.41 4.44 -37.97
C PHE A 380 -10.98 3.33 -38.91
N VAL A 381 -11.92 2.55 -39.46
CA VAL A 381 -11.66 1.47 -40.42
C VAL A 381 -12.16 1.89 -41.80
N TYR A 382 -11.25 2.12 -42.74
CA TYR A 382 -11.59 2.25 -44.16
C TYR A 382 -11.58 0.86 -44.80
N GLN A 383 -12.54 0.54 -45.68
CA GLN A 383 -12.56 -0.72 -46.42
C GLN A 383 -12.53 -0.46 -47.93
N ALA A 384 -11.59 -1.07 -48.66
CA ALA A 384 -11.60 -1.17 -50.12
C ALA A 384 -11.53 -2.65 -50.55
N ARG A 385 -12.03 -2.96 -51.75
CA ARG A 385 -12.00 -4.30 -52.34
C ARG A 385 -11.38 -4.25 -53.73
N GLU A 386 -10.40 -5.11 -53.99
CA GLU A 386 -9.79 -5.26 -55.31
C GLU A 386 -9.40 -6.73 -55.52
N GLY A 387 -9.86 -7.35 -56.61
CA GLY A 387 -9.46 -8.72 -56.97
C GLY A 387 -9.86 -9.84 -55.98
N GLY A 388 -10.81 -9.58 -55.07
CA GLY A 388 -11.20 -10.51 -54.00
C GLY A 388 -10.53 -10.25 -52.65
N ASP A 389 -9.52 -9.37 -52.62
CA ASP A 389 -8.83 -8.96 -51.40
C ASP A 389 -9.53 -7.78 -50.71
N VAL A 390 -9.44 -7.72 -49.37
CA VAL A 390 -9.98 -6.61 -48.57
C VAL A 390 -8.83 -5.78 -48.01
N TYR A 391 -8.86 -4.48 -48.28
CA TYR A 391 -7.88 -3.52 -47.76
C TYR A 391 -8.48 -2.71 -46.62
N LEU A 392 -7.79 -2.67 -45.49
CA LEU A 392 -8.21 -1.94 -44.30
C LEU A 392 -7.25 -0.80 -43.98
N GLU A 393 -7.75 0.43 -43.87
CA GLU A 393 -7.02 1.53 -43.23
C GLU A 393 -7.48 1.64 -41.78
N ILE A 394 -6.58 1.43 -40.83
CA ILE A 394 -6.85 1.61 -39.41
C ILE A 394 -6.20 2.92 -38.96
N LYS A 395 -7.02 3.90 -38.54
CA LYS A 395 -6.53 5.16 -37.96
C LYS A 395 -6.79 5.21 -36.46
N ARG A 396 -5.80 5.70 -35.72
CA ARG A 396 -5.94 6.09 -34.31
C ARG A 396 -6.10 7.61 -34.22
N GLY A 397 -7.19 8.09 -33.65
CA GLY A 397 -7.43 9.53 -33.51
C GLY A 397 -8.49 9.91 -32.47
N SER A 398 -8.53 11.20 -32.16
CA SER A 398 -9.49 11.86 -31.27
C SER A 398 -10.35 12.81 -32.11
N GLY A 399 -11.29 12.27 -32.90
CA GLY A 399 -12.10 13.07 -33.83
C GLY A 399 -11.29 13.83 -34.90
N GLU A 400 -11.98 14.45 -35.86
CA GLU A 400 -11.33 15.26 -36.89
C GLU A 400 -10.68 16.54 -36.30
N PRO A 401 -9.55 17.05 -36.85
CA PRO A 401 -8.74 16.54 -37.96
C PRO A 401 -7.27 16.36 -37.54
N LYS A 402 -6.98 15.52 -36.53
CA LYS A 402 -5.58 15.15 -36.19
C LYS A 402 -5.44 13.65 -35.94
N HIS A 403 -5.36 12.87 -37.02
CA HIS A 403 -5.03 11.44 -36.96
C HIS A 403 -3.52 11.27 -36.75
N LYS A 404 -3.11 10.57 -35.67
CA LYS A 404 -1.68 10.43 -35.29
C LYS A 404 -1.02 9.17 -35.84
N PHE A 405 -1.79 8.13 -36.16
CA PHE A 405 -1.25 6.87 -36.69
C PHE A 405 -2.21 6.25 -37.70
N VAL A 406 -1.68 5.88 -38.86
CA VAL A 406 -2.38 5.17 -39.93
C VAL A 406 -1.65 3.86 -40.17
N SER A 407 -2.34 2.73 -40.12
CA SER A 407 -1.79 1.42 -40.52
C SER A 407 -2.71 0.79 -41.55
N TRP A 408 -2.13 0.29 -42.63
CA TRP A 408 -2.87 -0.37 -43.71
C TRP A 408 -2.67 -1.89 -43.64
N PHE A 409 -3.71 -2.64 -43.96
CA PHE A 409 -3.69 -4.10 -44.01
C PHE A 409 -4.34 -4.59 -45.29
N LYS A 410 -3.79 -5.67 -45.85
CA LYS A 410 -4.41 -6.47 -46.90
C LYS A 410 -4.88 -7.79 -46.30
N ILE A 411 -6.11 -8.18 -46.55
CA ILE A 411 -6.68 -9.47 -46.17
C ILE A 411 -6.87 -10.28 -47.44
N SER A 412 -6.17 -11.42 -47.51
CA SER A 412 -6.24 -12.41 -48.57
C SER A 412 -6.30 -13.78 -47.94
N ASP A 413 -7.23 -14.65 -48.37
CA ASP A 413 -7.35 -16.03 -47.88
C ASP A 413 -7.38 -16.15 -46.34
N GLY A 414 -8.08 -15.24 -45.66
CA GLY A 414 -8.20 -15.21 -44.19
C GLY A 414 -6.93 -14.79 -43.44
N LYS A 415 -5.90 -14.27 -44.14
CA LYS A 415 -4.66 -13.75 -43.52
C LYS A 415 -4.56 -12.24 -43.71
N ALA A 416 -4.41 -11.53 -42.59
CA ALA A 416 -4.12 -10.10 -42.59
C ALA A 416 -2.60 -9.85 -42.68
N THR A 417 -2.17 -9.13 -43.72
CA THR A 417 -0.78 -8.71 -43.92
C THR A 417 -0.68 -7.19 -43.83
N ARG A 418 0.23 -6.68 -42.99
CA ARG A 418 0.45 -5.24 -42.87
C ARG A 418 1.10 -4.69 -44.14
N LEU A 419 0.60 -3.57 -44.63
CA LEU A 419 1.14 -2.86 -45.78
C LEU A 419 1.98 -1.66 -45.33
N THR A 420 3.12 -1.47 -45.99
CA THR A 420 3.94 -0.26 -45.84
C THR A 420 3.48 0.79 -46.85
N PHE A 421 2.89 1.88 -46.35
CA PHE A 421 2.45 3.00 -47.16
C PHE A 421 3.65 3.83 -47.65
N LYS A 422 3.68 4.17 -48.95
CA LYS A 422 4.71 5.01 -49.57
C LYS A 422 4.21 6.43 -49.85
N SER A 423 3.11 6.56 -50.59
CA SER A 423 2.61 7.86 -51.06
C SER A 423 1.14 7.79 -51.47
N TRP A 424 0.51 8.96 -51.64
CA TRP A 424 -0.86 9.08 -52.10
C TRP A 424 -0.94 10.03 -53.29
N ASP A 425 -1.43 9.52 -54.41
CA ASP A 425 -1.87 10.32 -55.54
C ASP A 425 -3.31 10.79 -55.27
N LYS A 426 -3.42 12.04 -54.84
CA LYS A 426 -4.68 12.67 -54.46
C LYS A 426 -5.58 12.95 -55.67
N GLU A 427 -5.00 13.22 -56.84
CA GLU A 427 -5.78 13.59 -58.03
C GLU A 427 -6.53 12.38 -58.58
N ASN A 428 -5.91 11.20 -58.54
CA ASN A 428 -6.50 9.98 -59.06
C ASN A 428 -7.09 9.07 -57.98
N GLY A 429 -6.99 9.45 -56.70
CA GLY A 429 -7.49 8.67 -55.57
C GLY A 429 -6.70 7.39 -55.28
N VAL A 430 -5.45 7.30 -55.73
CA VAL A 430 -4.62 6.07 -55.69
C VAL A 430 -3.66 6.08 -54.51
N ARG A 431 -3.73 5.04 -53.66
CA ARG A 431 -2.76 4.83 -52.56
C ARG A 431 -1.64 3.93 -53.04
N ILE A 432 -0.39 4.31 -52.78
CA ILE A 432 0.79 3.55 -53.20
C ILE A 432 1.46 2.94 -51.98
N PHE A 433 1.65 1.62 -52.03
CA PHE A 433 2.31 0.81 -51.01
C PHE A 433 3.61 0.20 -51.56
N GLU A 434 4.44 -0.38 -50.69
CA GLU A 434 5.61 -1.17 -51.12
C GLU A 434 5.25 -2.31 -52.06
N THR A 435 4.06 -2.88 -51.89
CA THR A 435 3.60 -4.08 -52.60
C THR A 435 2.78 -3.78 -53.86
N GLY A 436 2.49 -2.51 -54.17
CA GLY A 436 1.65 -2.12 -55.31
C GLY A 436 0.82 -0.86 -55.06
N ALA A 437 0.07 -0.43 -56.08
CA ALA A 437 -0.88 0.67 -56.00
C ALA A 437 -2.31 0.13 -55.84
N LEU A 438 -3.15 0.84 -55.07
CA LEU A 438 -4.55 0.51 -54.81
C LEU A 438 -5.43 1.68 -55.27
N GLN A 439 -6.34 1.41 -56.21
CA GLN A 439 -7.42 2.32 -56.58
C GLN A 439 -8.49 2.26 -55.50
N VAL A 440 -8.83 3.40 -54.92
CA VAL A 440 -9.73 3.43 -53.76
C VAL A 440 -11.06 4.06 -54.14
N ASP A 441 -11.96 3.27 -54.71
CA ASP A 441 -13.30 3.72 -55.08
C ASP A 441 -14.20 3.87 -53.84
N ALA A 442 -14.92 4.99 -53.75
CA ALA A 442 -15.50 5.52 -52.51
C ALA A 442 -16.80 4.85 -52.01
N GLU A 443 -17.10 3.60 -52.39
CA GLU A 443 -18.34 2.92 -51.99
C GLU A 443 -18.14 1.99 -50.78
N GLY A 444 -18.80 2.32 -49.67
CA GLY A 444 -18.88 1.45 -48.48
C GLY A 444 -18.21 1.97 -47.21
N ALA A 445 -17.83 3.25 -47.15
CA ALA A 445 -17.21 3.83 -45.96
C ALA A 445 -18.19 3.88 -44.77
N GLY A 446 -17.88 3.14 -43.71
CA GLY A 446 -18.61 3.14 -42.44
C GLY A 446 -17.67 3.39 -41.27
N TRP A 447 -18.04 4.31 -40.39
CA TRP A 447 -17.28 4.60 -39.18
C TRP A 447 -17.65 3.61 -38.07
N ILE A 448 -16.65 3.04 -37.39
CA ILE A 448 -16.86 2.12 -36.26
C ILE A 448 -16.13 2.71 -35.05
N ASP A 449 -16.84 3.07 -34.00
CA ASP A 449 -16.24 3.51 -32.74
C ASP A 449 -15.82 2.32 -31.84
N ALA A 450 -15.28 2.58 -30.65
CA ALA A 450 -14.89 1.52 -29.71
C ALA A 450 -16.03 0.56 -29.34
N GLN A 451 -17.26 1.08 -29.25
CA GLN A 451 -18.43 0.32 -28.85
C GLN A 451 -18.92 -0.54 -30.02
N GLY A 452 -18.94 0.02 -31.23
CA GLY A 452 -19.20 -0.67 -32.49
C GLY A 452 -18.17 -1.78 -32.76
N LEU A 453 -16.89 -1.54 -32.49
CA LEU A 453 -15.84 -2.57 -32.62
C LEU A 453 -16.07 -3.71 -31.61
N THR A 454 -16.43 -3.38 -30.37
CA THR A 454 -16.75 -4.37 -29.34
C THR A 454 -17.98 -5.20 -29.71
N GLU A 455 -19.01 -4.58 -30.30
CA GLU A 455 -20.16 -5.30 -30.85
C GLU A 455 -19.78 -6.18 -32.04
N LEU A 456 -18.90 -5.71 -32.94
CA LEU A 456 -18.40 -6.47 -34.09
C LEU A 456 -17.66 -7.74 -33.63
N VAL A 457 -16.77 -7.58 -32.63
CA VAL A 457 -16.03 -8.67 -31.97
C VAL A 457 -16.98 -9.70 -31.35
N LYS A 458 -18.10 -9.25 -30.76
CA LYS A 458 -19.11 -10.11 -30.15
C LYS A 458 -19.99 -10.83 -31.16
N ARG A 459 -20.27 -10.21 -32.32
CA ARG A 459 -21.24 -10.71 -33.31
C ARG A 459 -20.62 -11.70 -34.31
N LYS A 460 -19.36 -11.53 -34.75
CA LYS A 460 -18.64 -12.42 -35.72
C LYS A 460 -19.54 -13.12 -36.75
N LYS A 461 -20.34 -12.38 -37.53
CA LYS A 461 -21.36 -12.98 -38.42
C LYS A 461 -20.85 -13.22 -39.84
N THR A 462 -19.90 -12.43 -40.31
CA THR A 462 -19.31 -12.57 -41.65
C THR A 462 -17.80 -12.81 -41.60
N ASP A 463 -17.24 -13.43 -42.64
CA ASP A 463 -15.79 -13.66 -42.74
C ASP A 463 -15.01 -12.33 -42.76
N VAL A 464 -15.59 -11.30 -43.39
CA VAL A 464 -15.03 -9.94 -43.42
C VAL A 464 -14.95 -9.33 -42.02
N GLU A 465 -16.01 -9.41 -41.21
CA GLU A 465 -15.99 -8.89 -39.83
C GLU A 465 -14.99 -9.66 -38.94
N ARG A 466 -14.87 -10.97 -39.15
CA ARG A 466 -13.91 -11.82 -38.43
C ARG A 466 -12.48 -11.39 -38.73
N ASP A 467 -12.18 -11.10 -39.99
CA ASP A 467 -10.84 -10.72 -40.43
C ASP A 467 -10.47 -9.29 -40.00
N VAL A 468 -11.42 -8.36 -40.03
CA VAL A 468 -11.27 -6.99 -39.47
C VAL A 468 -10.93 -7.06 -37.98
N VAL A 469 -11.66 -7.88 -37.22
CA VAL A 469 -11.42 -8.08 -35.77
C VAL A 469 -10.04 -8.67 -35.50
N ASN A 470 -9.64 -9.71 -36.25
CA ASN A 470 -8.32 -10.33 -36.09
C ASN A 470 -7.18 -9.36 -36.42
N ALA A 471 -7.34 -8.53 -37.46
CA ALA A 471 -6.37 -7.48 -37.79
C ALA A 471 -6.27 -6.42 -36.67
N CYS A 472 -7.40 -6.02 -36.06
CA CYS A 472 -7.40 -5.08 -34.94
C CYS A 472 -6.71 -5.63 -33.69
N LEU A 473 -6.97 -6.90 -33.35
CA LEU A 473 -6.33 -7.58 -32.20
C LEU A 473 -4.81 -7.61 -32.36
N ASN A 474 -4.30 -7.98 -33.55
CA ASN A 474 -2.85 -8.01 -33.81
C ASN A 474 -2.16 -6.63 -33.73
N VAL A 475 -2.90 -5.53 -33.89
CA VAL A 475 -2.37 -4.16 -33.72
C VAL A 475 -2.31 -3.76 -32.24
N TRP A 476 -3.17 -4.32 -31.40
CA TRP A 476 -3.35 -3.91 -30.01
C TRP A 476 -2.52 -4.73 -29.01
N GLY A 477 -1.94 -5.86 -29.42
CA GLY A 477 -1.25 -6.80 -28.54
C GLY A 477 -2.25 -7.69 -27.83
#